data_AF-K1QQS7-F1
#
_entry.id   AF-K1QQS7-F1
#
_cell.length_a   1.000
_cell.length_b   1.000
_cell.length_c   1.000
_cell.angle_alpha   90.00
_cell.angle_beta   90.00
_cell.angle_gamma   90.00
#
_symmetry.space_group_name_H-M   'P 1'
#
loop_
_entity.id
_entity.type
_entity.pdbx_description
1 polymer ?
#
loop_
_entity_poly.entity_id
_entity_poly.type
_entity_poly.pdbx_seq_one_letter_code
_entity_poly.pdbx_strand_id
1 'polypeptide(L)' 'MDSSLGLDYIVENKEELIRKFASALDTDNVTVKKQILELLSALCVYSKDGYACTLDALEHYRHNAAEGTNTDTR' A
#
# COMPACT_ATOMS: atom_id res chain seq x y z
N MET A 1 1.29 9.73 21.66
CA MET A 1 1.94 9.59 20.34
C MET A 1 1.21 10.53 19.42
N ASP A 2 1.87 11.58 18.94
CA ASP A 2 1.28 12.49 17.94
C ASP A 2 1.23 11.75 16.60
N SER A 3 0.08 11.16 16.30
CA SER A 3 -0.20 10.46 15.05
C SER A 3 -0.03 11.36 13.82
N SER A 4 -0.10 12.68 13.99
CA SER A 4 0.15 13.69 12.97
C SER A 4 1.61 13.70 12.48
N LEU A 5 2.59 13.68 13.39
CA LEU A 5 4.03 13.63 13.04
C LEU A 5 4.42 12.35 12.31
N GLY A 6 3.80 11.22 12.65
CA GLY A 6 4.03 9.94 11.97
C GLY A 6 3.50 9.93 10.54
N LEU A 7 2.37 10.60 10.30
CA LEU A 7 1.75 10.70 8.96
C LEU A 7 2.51 11.68 8.05
N ASP A 8 3.07 12.76 8.60
CA ASP A 8 3.89 13.69 7.84
C ASP A 8 5.20 13.05 7.33
N TYR A 9 5.85 12.20 8.14
CA TYR A 9 7.04 11.44 7.72
C TYR A 9 6.75 10.40 6.63
N ILE A 10 5.56 9.79 6.68
CA ILE A 10 5.05 8.87 5.66
C ILE A 10 4.85 9.59 4.31
N VAL A 11 4.48 10.87 4.34
CA VAL A 11 4.26 11.73 3.16
C VAL A 11 5.57 12.19 2.52
N GLU A 12 6.68 12.32 3.26
CA GLU A 12 7.99 12.71 2.71
C GLU A 12 8.67 11.61 1.88
N ASN A 13 8.32 10.33 2.09
CA ASN A 13 8.90 9.17 1.37
C ASN A 13 7.83 8.30 0.70
N LYS A 14 6.83 8.93 0.07
CA LYS A 14 5.66 8.26 -0.53
C LYS A 14 6.02 7.09 -1.44
N GLU A 15 7.02 7.21 -2.32
CA GLU A 15 7.35 6.13 -3.24
C GLU A 15 7.84 4.85 -2.56
N GLU A 16 8.73 4.96 -1.58
CA GLU A 16 9.26 3.81 -0.86
C GLU A 16 8.16 3.14 -0.04
N LEU A 17 7.31 3.95 0.56
CA LEU A 17 6.14 3.51 1.31
C LEU A 17 5.13 2.78 0.41
N ILE A 18 4.81 3.33 -0.76
CA ILE A 18 3.93 2.72 -1.77
C ILE A 18 4.45 1.34 -2.16
N ARG A 19 5.74 1.22 -2.48
CA ARG A 19 6.37 -0.07 -2.81
C ARG A 19 6.30 -1.07 -1.65
N LYS A 20 6.56 -0.62 -0.42
CA LYS A 20 6.48 -1.47 0.79
C LYS A 20 5.05 -1.96 1.03
N PHE A 21 4.04 -1.12 0.86
CA PHE A 21 2.65 -1.52 1.01
C PHE A 21 2.20 -2.49 -0.09
N ALA A 22 2.56 -2.23 -1.35
CA ALA A 22 2.26 -3.15 -2.44
C ALA A 22 2.88 -4.53 -2.21
N SER A 23 4.14 -4.60 -1.76
CA SER A 23 4.80 -5.86 -1.40
C SER A 23 4.16 -6.53 -0.17
N ALA A 24 3.76 -5.77 0.84
CA ALA A 24 3.09 -6.32 2.02
C ALA A 24 1.67 -6.84 1.71
N LEU A 25 0.98 -6.30 0.69
CA LEU A 25 -0.29 -6.83 0.19
C LEU A 25 -0.14 -8.16 -0.56
N ASP A 26 1.05 -8.41 -1.11
CA ASP A 26 1.38 -9.61 -1.89
C ASP A 26 1.73 -10.85 -1.03
N THR A 27 1.78 -10.70 0.31
CA THR A 27 2.00 -11.83 1.21
C THR A 27 0.82 -12.80 1.27
N ASP A 28 1.06 -14.09 1.52
CA ASP A 28 0.01 -15.07 1.82
C ASP A 28 -0.57 -14.94 3.25
N ASN A 29 0.07 -14.14 4.10
CA ASN A 29 -0.38 -13.94 5.47
C ASN A 29 -1.60 -13.00 5.53
N VAL A 30 -2.78 -13.58 5.72
CA VAL A 30 -4.06 -12.85 5.81
C VAL A 30 -4.08 -11.79 6.92
N THR A 31 -3.40 -12.03 8.03
CA THR A 31 -3.33 -11.06 9.14
C THR A 31 -2.56 -9.82 8.73
N VAL A 32 -1.41 -9.99 8.07
CA VAL A 32 -0.62 -8.87 7.54
C VAL A 32 -1.45 -8.11 6.50
N LYS A 33 -2.10 -8.82 5.58
CA LYS A 33 -2.93 -8.21 4.54
C LYS A 33 -4.05 -7.34 5.12
N LYS A 34 -4.72 -7.80 6.20
CA LYS A 34 -5.73 -7.01 6.92
C LYS A 34 -5.15 -5.76 7.57
N GLN A 35 -4.03 -5.89 8.28
CA GLN A 35 -3.38 -4.76 8.95
C GLN A 35 -2.95 -3.67 7.95
N ILE A 36 -2.45 -4.07 6.77
CA ILE A 36 -2.09 -3.12 5.72
C ILE A 36 -3.34 -2.42 5.15
N LEU A 37 -4.43 -3.14 4.92
CA LEU A 37 -5.69 -2.54 4.46
C LEU A 37 -6.29 -1.57 5.48
N GLU A 38 -6.23 -1.88 6.78
CA GLU A 38 -6.66 -0.98 7.85
C GLU A 38 -5.82 0.31 7.84
N LEU A 39 -4.49 0.19 7.72
CA LEU A 39 -3.59 1.35 7.66
C LEU A 39 -3.82 2.20 6.41
N LEU A 40 -3.95 1.59 5.24
CA LEU A 40 -4.29 2.27 3.99
C LEU A 40 -5.64 2.98 4.09
N SER A 41 -6.64 2.38 4.75
CA SER A 41 -7.93 3.02 4.98
C SER A 41 -7.81 4.28 5.85
N ALA A 42 -6.95 4.23 6.89
CA ALA A 42 -6.69 5.38 7.76
C ALA A 42 -5.94 6.50 7.02
N LEU A 43 -4.95 6.16 6.19
CA LEU A 43 -4.22 7.09 5.32
C LEU A 43 -5.16 7.77 4.31
N CYS A 44 -6.02 6.97 3.67
CA CYS A 44 -6.97 7.41 2.66
C CYS A 44 -7.92 8.49 3.17
N VAL A 45 -8.43 8.36 4.41
CA VAL A 45 -9.35 9.34 5.01
C VAL A 45 -8.66 10.51 5.70
N TYR A 46 -7.37 10.39 6.01
CA TYR A 46 -6.63 11.42 6.74
C TYR A 46 -6.33 12.67 5.90
N SER A 47 -5.93 12.49 4.63
CA SER A 47 -5.57 13.61 3.76
C SER A 47 -5.68 13.25 2.27
N LYS A 48 -5.73 14.28 1.41
CA LYS A 48 -5.69 14.09 -0.05
C LYS A 48 -4.43 13.36 -0.51
N ASP A 49 -3.32 13.63 0.17
CA ASP A 49 -2.03 12.99 -0.09
C ASP A 49 -2.03 11.51 0.31
N GLY A 50 -2.68 11.18 1.44
CA GLY A 50 -2.88 9.80 1.87
C GLY A 50 -3.84 9.04 0.95
N TYR A 51 -4.87 9.69 0.42
CA TYR A 51 -5.72 9.15 -0.64
C TYR A 51 -4.92 8.79 -1.89
N ALA A 52 -4.11 9.72 -2.42
CA ALA A 52 -3.29 9.49 -3.60
C ALA A 52 -2.29 8.34 -3.39
N CYS A 53 -1.58 8.36 -2.25
CA CYS A 53 -0.65 7.28 -1.87
C CYS A 53 -1.33 5.91 -1.77
N THR A 54 -2.54 5.86 -1.22
CA THR A 54 -3.32 4.61 -1.13
C THR A 54 -3.70 4.10 -2.51
N LEU A 55 -4.15 5.00 -3.39
CA LEU A 55 -4.51 4.64 -4.76
C LEU A 55 -3.30 4.08 -5.52
N ASP A 56 -2.15 4.74 -5.41
CA ASP A 56 -0.90 4.31 -6.04
C ASP A 56 -0.47 2.92 -5.53
N ALA A 57 -0.49 2.69 -4.21
CA ALA A 57 -0.16 1.38 -3.63
C ALA A 57 -1.06 0.24 -4.12
N LEU A 58 -2.36 0.50 -4.25
CA LEU A 58 -3.32 -0.49 -4.77
C LEU A 58 -3.13 -0.75 -6.27
N GLU A 59 -2.78 0.28 -7.05
CA GLU A 59 -2.45 0.13 -8.46
C GLU A 59 -1.17 -0.68 -8.67
N HIS A 60 -0.12 -0.41 -7.90
CA HIS A 60 1.11 -1.21 -7.87
C HIS A 60 0.82 -2.68 -7.50
N TYR A 61 0.03 -2.92 -6.46
CA TYR A 61 -0.37 -4.28 -6.09
C TYR A 61 -1.10 -5.00 -7.23
N ARG A 62 -2.07 -4.34 -7.88
CA ARG A 62 -2.81 -4.91 -9.01
C ARG A 62 -1.89 -5.22 -10.20
N HIS A 63 -0.93 -4.35 -10.50
CA HIS A 63 0.02 -4.57 -11.59
C HIS A 63 0.90 -5.80 -11.32
N ASN A 64 1.46 -5.91 -10.12
CA ASN A 64 2.26 -7.07 -9.70
C ASN A 64 1.44 -8.37 -9.75
N ALA A 65 0.18 -8.33 -9.30
CA ALA A 65 -0.72 -9.47 -9.37
C ALA A 65 -1.05 -9.88 -10.83
N ALA A 66 -1.17 -8.92 -11.75
CA ALA A 66 -1.42 -9.20 -13.16
C ALA A 66 -0.20 -9.83 -13.86
N GLU A 67 1.01 -9.39 -13.54
CA GLU A 67 2.25 -9.97 -14.08
C GLU A 67 2.46 -11.42 -13.64
N GLY A 68 1.99 -11.82 -12.44
CA GLY A 68 2.03 -13.20 -11.96
C GLY A 68 1.10 -14.18 -12.68
N THR A 69 0.17 -13.72 -13.53
CA THR A 69 -0.80 -14.58 -14.23
C THR A 69 -0.42 -14.96 -15.67
N ASN A 70 0.75 -14.51 -16.17
CA ASN A 70 1.12 -14.66 -17.58
C ASN A 70 2.36 -15.55 -17.84
N THR A 71 2.63 -16.55 -16.99
CA THR A 71 3.77 -17.47 -17.17
C THR A 71 3.43 -18.97 -17.16
N ASP A 72 2.15 -19.36 -17.19
CA ASP A 72 1.78 -20.77 -17.43
C ASP A 72 1.02 -20.93 -18.75
N THR A 73 1.74 -20.73 -19.86
CA THR A 73 1.37 -21.31 -21.17
C THR A 73 2.59 -21.40 -22.08
N ARG A 74 3.51 -22.33 -21.78
CA ARG A 74 4.24 -23.08 -22.83
C ARG A 74 5.06 -24.25 -22.30
#